data_AF-A0A960WYE9-F1
#
_entry.id   AF-A0A960WYE9-F1
#
_cell.length_a   1.000
_cell.length_b   1.000
_cell.length_c   1.000
_cell.angle_alpha   90.00
_cell.angle_beta   90.00
_cell.angle_gamma   90.00
#
_symmetry.space_group_name_H-M   'P 1'
#
loop_
_entity.id
_entity.type
_entity.pdbx_description
1 polymer ?
#
loop_
_entity_poly.entity_id
_entity_poly.type
_entity_poly.pdbx_seq_one_letter_code
_entity_poly.pdbx_strand_id
1 'polypeptide(L)'
;MADDPTPSPSLFSSLWSEFRAVCSLFFDFSFKKFVTPRIVRTLYSLNLIGALLGALAWMGSGFRESFLWGIVTVCTGPIALVVYVLLARVTLELIIAIFRIAENLEKQTPPRQDRKL
;
A
#
# COMPACT_ATOMS: atom_id res chain seq x y z
N MET A 1 -31.38 1.97 39.81
CA MET A 1 -30.81 1.02 38.84
C MET A 1 -30.81 1.74 37.52
N ALA A 2 -29.73 2.47 37.23
CA ALA A 2 -29.63 3.32 36.05
C ALA A 2 -28.78 2.56 35.03
N ASP A 3 -29.37 2.28 33.87
CA ASP A 3 -28.67 1.75 32.71
C ASP A 3 -27.58 2.73 32.30
N ASP A 4 -26.32 2.29 32.43
CA ASP A 4 -25.15 3.02 31.95
C ASP A 4 -25.08 2.84 30.41
N PRO A 5 -25.12 3.91 29.60
CA PRO A 5 -25.04 3.77 28.15
C PRO A 5 -23.61 3.34 27.77
N THR A 6 -23.45 2.08 27.36
CA THR A 6 -22.20 1.60 26.78
C THR A 6 -21.79 2.50 25.61
N PRO A 7 -20.60 3.09 25.60
CA PRO A 7 -20.18 4.00 24.54
C PRO A 7 -20.06 3.23 23.23
N SER A 8 -20.86 3.61 22.24
CA SER A 8 -20.75 3.08 20.87
C SER A 8 -19.35 3.41 20.33
N PRO A 9 -18.64 2.44 19.73
CA PRO A 9 -17.31 2.66 19.19
C PRO A 9 -17.34 3.82 18.19
N SER A 10 -16.60 4.88 18.48
CA SER A 10 -16.49 6.02 17.59
C SER A 10 -15.71 5.61 16.35
N LEU A 11 -16.17 5.99 15.16
CA LEU A 11 -15.58 5.63 13.85
C LEU A 11 -14.06 5.90 13.76
N PHE A 12 -13.58 6.90 14.50
CA PHE A 12 -12.17 7.23 14.59
C PHE A 12 -11.34 6.15 15.30
N SER A 13 -11.89 5.52 16.35
CA SER A 13 -11.20 4.47 17.10
C SER A 13 -10.99 3.19 16.27
N SER A 14 -11.98 2.81 15.46
CA SER A 14 -11.87 1.67 14.54
C SER A 14 -10.85 1.95 13.43
N LEU A 15 -10.88 3.14 12.83
CA LEU A 15 -9.89 3.56 11.81
C LEU A 15 -8.45 3.56 12.37
N TRP A 16 -8.26 4.02 13.60
CA TRP A 16 -6.94 4.03 14.25
C TRP A 16 -6.42 2.62 14.55
N SER A 17 -7.31 1.70 14.96
CA SER A 17 -6.95 0.30 15.20
C SER A 17 -6.54 -0.42 13.91
N GLU A 18 -7.26 -0.17 12.81
CA GLU A 18 -6.91 -0.69 11.48
C GLU A 18 -5.57 -0.14 11.00
N PHE A 19 -5.33 1.17 11.18
CA PHE A 19 -4.04 1.79 10.85
C PHE A 19 -2.88 1.17 11.65
N ARG A 20 -3.05 0.96 12.96
CA ARG A 20 -2.03 0.32 13.80
C ARG A 20 -1.77 -1.13 13.39
N ALA A 21 -2.82 -1.88 13.05
CA ALA A 21 -2.69 -3.24 12.54
C ALA A 21 -1.90 -3.27 11.23
N VAL A 22 -2.19 -2.35 10.31
CA VAL A 22 -1.44 -2.18 9.06
C VAL A 22 0.04 -1.87 9.36
N CYS A 23 0.34 -0.86 10.18
CA CYS A 23 1.73 -0.53 10.55
C CYS A 23 2.47 -1.72 11.17
N SER A 24 1.82 -2.49 12.07
CA SER A 24 2.44 -3.67 12.69
C SER A 24 2.83 -4.76 11.68
N LEU A 25 2.08 -4.88 10.58
CA LEU A 25 2.36 -5.82 9.50
C LEU A 25 3.54 -5.35 8.61
N PHE A 26 3.65 -4.03 8.37
CA PHE A 26 4.73 -3.45 7.57
C PHE A 26 6.08 -3.42 8.30
N PHE A 27 6.06 -3.29 9.63
CA PHE A 27 7.27 -3.34 10.47
C PHE A 27 7.65 -4.74 10.97
N ASP A 28 7.02 -5.81 10.46
CA ASP A 28 7.44 -7.19 10.73
C ASP A 28 8.63 -7.57 9.82
N PHE A 29 9.85 -7.27 10.28
CA PHE A 29 11.11 -7.61 9.61
C PHE A 29 11.50 -9.11 9.74
N SER A 30 10.57 -9.99 10.09
CA SER A 30 10.83 -11.44 10.19
C SER A 30 10.83 -12.09 8.79
N PHE A 31 11.95 -11.94 8.06
CA PHE A 31 12.22 -12.51 6.73
C PHE A 31 12.32 -14.06 6.69
N LYS A 32 11.42 -14.81 7.34
CA LYS A 32 11.53 -16.28 7.45
C LYS A 32 10.60 -17.11 6.56
N LYS A 33 9.63 -16.52 5.84
CA LYS A 33 8.79 -17.26 4.88
C LYS A 33 8.47 -16.42 3.67
N PHE A 34 8.22 -17.08 2.54
CA PHE A 34 7.76 -16.52 1.28
C PHE A 34 6.40 -15.79 1.42
N VAL A 35 6.36 -14.64 2.12
CA VAL A 35 5.18 -13.75 2.25
C VAL A 35 5.03 -12.84 1.01
N THR A 36 5.92 -13.01 0.05
CA THR A 36 6.21 -12.04 -1.00
C THR A 36 5.03 -11.71 -1.91
N PRO A 37 4.22 -12.67 -2.41
CA PRO A 37 3.09 -12.34 -3.27
C PRO A 37 1.96 -11.59 -2.54
N ARG A 38 1.78 -11.87 -1.24
CA ARG A 38 0.71 -11.28 -0.43
C ARG A 38 1.03 -9.83 -0.03
N ILE A 39 2.31 -9.55 0.26
CA ILE A 39 2.79 -8.20 0.59
C ILE A 39 2.59 -7.26 -0.60
N VAL A 40 2.82 -7.70 -1.85
CA VAL A 40 2.67 -6.80 -3.00
C VAL A 40 1.25 -6.24 -3.12
N ARG A 41 0.23 -7.07 -2.87
CA ARG A 41 -1.17 -6.62 -2.92
C ARG A 41 -1.48 -5.60 -1.83
N THR A 42 -0.94 -5.78 -0.63
CA THR A 42 -1.05 -4.81 0.47
C THR A 42 -0.31 -3.51 0.15
N LEU A 43 0.89 -3.60 -0.44
CA LEU A 43 1.70 -2.45 -0.85
C LEU A 43 1.00 -1.59 -1.91
N TYR A 44 0.26 -2.24 -2.82
CA TYR A 44 -0.56 -1.54 -3.81
C TYR A 44 -1.68 -0.72 -3.17
N SER A 45 -2.47 -1.36 -2.31
CA SER A 45 -3.57 -0.68 -1.61
C SER A 45 -3.04 0.50 -0.79
N LEU A 46 -1.90 0.33 -0.11
CA LEU A 46 -1.27 1.40 0.65
C LEU A 46 -0.79 2.55 -0.26
N ASN A 47 -0.14 2.24 -1.40
CA ASN A 47 0.26 3.25 -2.38
C ASN A 47 -0.94 4.04 -2.92
N LEU A 48 -2.07 3.35 -3.20
CA LEU A 48 -3.27 4.00 -3.73
C LEU A 48 -3.89 4.96 -2.70
N ILE A 49 -4.00 4.53 -1.44
CA ILE A 49 -4.49 5.38 -0.35
C ILE A 49 -3.55 6.55 -0.12
N GLY A 50 -2.23 6.31 -0.10
CA GLY A 50 -1.21 7.34 0.04
C GLY A 50 -1.25 8.37 -1.09
N ALA A 51 -1.43 7.93 -2.33
CA ALA A 51 -1.58 8.80 -3.49
C ALA A 51 -2.80 9.71 -3.37
N LEU A 52 -3.94 9.14 -2.94
CA LEU A 52 -5.18 9.89 -2.77
C LEU A 52 -5.04 10.96 -1.67
N LEU A 53 -4.51 10.58 -0.51
CA LEU A 53 -4.27 11.52 0.59
C LEU A 53 -3.24 12.58 0.22
N GLY A 54 -2.16 12.20 -0.47
CA GLY A 54 -1.14 13.12 -0.96
C GLY A 54 -1.69 14.13 -1.95
N ALA A 55 -2.55 13.70 -2.88
CA ALA A 55 -3.21 14.59 -3.82
C ALA A 55 -4.18 15.56 -3.11
N LEU A 56 -4.95 15.09 -2.13
CA LEU A 56 -5.81 15.95 -1.32
C LEU A 56 -5.00 17.00 -0.54
N ALA A 57 -3.88 16.58 0.06
CA ALA A 57 -2.97 17.48 0.76
C ALA A 57 -2.34 18.52 -0.18
N TRP A 58 -1.93 18.10 -1.39
CA TRP A 58 -1.39 18.98 -2.44
C TRP A 58 -2.43 20.01 -2.91
N MET A 59 -3.67 19.59 -3.12
CA MET A 59 -4.73 20.50 -3.52
C MET A 59 -5.02 21.53 -2.43
N GLY A 60 -5.02 21.11 -1.16
CA GLY A 60 -5.22 22.00 -0.01
C GLY A 60 -4.06 22.96 0.27
N SER A 61 -2.82 22.59 -0.05
CA SER A 61 -1.66 23.43 0.22
C SER A 61 -1.62 24.72 -0.63
N GLY A 62 -2.09 24.67 -1.87
CA GLY A 62 -2.07 25.84 -2.78
C GLY A 62 -2.91 27.03 -2.29
N PHE A 63 -3.97 26.77 -1.52
CA PHE A 63 -4.80 27.82 -0.92
C PHE A 63 -4.11 28.58 0.22
N ARG A 64 -3.00 28.05 0.78
CA ARG A 64 -2.24 28.74 1.83
C ARG A 64 -1.42 29.90 1.28
N GLU A 65 -1.02 29.82 0.01
CA GLU A 65 -0.23 30.85 -0.67
C GLU A 65 -1.12 31.93 -1.28
N SER A 66 -2.10 31.53 -2.11
CA SER A 66 -3.01 32.46 -2.79
C SER A 66 -4.20 31.74 -3.40
N PHE A 67 -5.32 32.46 -3.60
CA PHE A 67 -6.53 31.91 -4.23
C PHE A 67 -6.27 31.39 -5.66
N LEU A 68 -5.53 32.16 -6.47
CA LEU A 68 -5.15 31.75 -7.84
C LEU A 68 -4.27 30.49 -7.84
N TRP A 69 -3.33 30.39 -6.88
CA TRP A 69 -2.49 29.20 -6.71
C TRP A 69 -3.29 27.97 -6.30
N GLY A 70 -4.29 28.13 -5.43
CA GLY A 70 -5.22 27.05 -5.06
C GLY A 70 -5.96 26.45 -6.26
N ILE A 71 -6.37 27.27 -7.23
CA ILE A 71 -7.01 26.76 -8.46
C ILE A 71 -6.03 25.94 -9.29
N VAL A 72 -4.77 26.39 -9.40
CA VAL A 72 -3.72 25.65 -10.13
C VAL A 72 -3.44 24.30 -9.46
N THR A 73 -3.34 24.24 -8.12
CA THR A 73 -3.11 22.97 -7.41
C THR A 73 -4.29 22.02 -7.53
N VAL A 74 -5.52 22.52 -7.55
CA VAL A 74 -6.73 21.70 -7.78
C VAL A 74 -6.79 21.13 -9.19
N CYS A 75 -6.36 21.87 -10.22
CA CYS A 75 -6.28 21.35 -11.58
C CYS A 75 -5.12 20.36 -11.76
N THR A 76 -3.97 20.63 -11.14
CA THR A 76 -2.77 19.78 -11.27
C THR A 76 -2.81 18.54 -10.39
N GLY A 77 -3.57 18.56 -9.29
CA GLY A 77 -3.72 17.44 -8.35
C GLY A 77 -4.21 16.14 -8.99
N PRO A 78 -5.34 16.13 -9.73
CA PRO A 78 -5.83 14.95 -10.43
C PRO A 78 -4.83 14.40 -11.46
N ILE A 79 -4.14 15.29 -12.19
CA ILE A 79 -3.13 14.91 -13.18
C ILE A 79 -1.96 14.22 -12.47
N ALA A 80 -1.44 14.83 -11.39
CA ALA A 80 -0.37 14.25 -10.59
C ALA A 80 -0.78 12.91 -9.96
N LEU A 81 -2.02 12.78 -9.48
CA LEU A 81 -2.55 11.53 -8.93
C LEU A 81 -2.57 10.41 -9.97
N VAL A 82 -3.06 10.69 -11.19
CA VAL A 82 -3.09 9.69 -12.26
C VAL A 82 -1.68 9.25 -12.64
N VAL A 83 -0.75 10.21 -12.83
CA VAL A 83 0.65 9.90 -13.13
C VAL A 83 1.29 9.05 -12.03
N TYR A 84 1.10 9.42 -10.77
CA TYR A 84 1.63 8.67 -9.64
C TYR A 84 1.05 7.25 -9.57
N VAL A 85 -0.26 7.08 -9.72
CA VAL A 85 -0.93 5.77 -9.69
C VAL A 85 -0.45 4.89 -10.85
N LEU A 86 -0.21 5.45 -12.04
CA LEU A 86 0.36 4.74 -13.17
C LEU A 86 1.79 4.26 -12.87
N LEU A 87 2.65 5.13 -12.35
CA LEU A 87 4.02 4.76 -11.97
C LEU A 87 4.05 3.69 -10.88
N ALA A 88 3.16 3.80 -9.89
CA ALA A 88 2.98 2.79 -8.86
C ALA A 88 2.55 1.45 -9.45
N ARG A 89 1.61 1.44 -10.42
CA ARG A 89 1.21 0.23 -11.14
C ARG A 89 2.38 -0.44 -11.84
N VAL A 90 3.14 0.32 -12.63
CA VAL A 90 4.29 -0.21 -13.38
C VAL A 90 5.33 -0.80 -12.43
N THR A 91 5.64 -0.10 -11.33
CA THR A 91 6.58 -0.57 -10.32
C THR A 91 6.13 -1.89 -9.70
N LEU A 92 4.85 -1.99 -9.31
CA LEU A 92 4.31 -3.20 -8.70
C LEU A 92 4.22 -4.36 -9.68
N GLU A 93 3.86 -4.09 -10.93
CA GLU A 93 3.84 -5.09 -12.00
C GLU A 93 5.24 -5.67 -12.23
N LEU A 94 6.28 -4.83 -12.22
CA LEU A 94 7.67 -5.25 -12.28
C LEU A 94 8.07 -6.11 -11.08
N ILE A 95 7.70 -5.69 -9.86
CA ILE A 95 7.97 -6.45 -8.62
C ILE A 95 7.32 -7.85 -8.70
N ILE A 96 6.06 -7.94 -9.11
CA ILE A 96 5.34 -9.22 -9.27
C ILE A 96 5.99 -10.07 -10.35
N ALA A 97 6.39 -9.47 -11.47
CA ALA A 97 7.05 -10.17 -12.57
C ALA A 97 8.36 -10.83 -12.10
N ILE A 98 9.19 -10.12 -11.33
CA ILE A 98 10.43 -10.66 -10.76
C ILE A 98 10.14 -11.85 -9.83
N PHE A 99 9.15 -11.73 -8.94
CA PHE A 99 8.78 -12.83 -8.05
C PHE A 99 8.24 -14.05 -8.80
N ARG A 100 7.42 -13.85 -9.84
CA ARG A 100 6.94 -14.94 -10.70
C ARG A 100 8.08 -15.67 -11.40
N ILE A 101 9.13 -14.96 -11.84
CA ILE A 101 10.31 -15.58 -12.45
C ILE A 101 11.05 -16.43 -11.42
N ALA A 102 11.27 -15.92 -10.20
CA ALA A 102 11.94 -16.65 -9.13
C ALA A 102 11.20 -17.96 -8.76
N GLU A 103 9.88 -17.92 -8.62
CA GLU A 103 9.05 -19.11 -8.34
C GLU A 103 9.12 -20.15 -9.47
N ASN A 104 9.19 -19.70 -10.72
CA ASN A 104 9.28 -20.60 -11.87
C ASN A 104 10.63 -21.33 -11.95
N LEU A 105 11.73 -20.69 -11.53
CA LEU A 105 13.06 -21.31 -11.53
C LEU A 105 13.18 -22.41 -10.47
N GLU A 106 12.59 -22.21 -9.29
CA GLU A 106 12.59 -23.21 -8.20
C GLU A 106 11.88 -24.51 -8.62
N LYS A 107 10.77 -24.39 -9.35
CA LYS A 107 10.00 -25.54 -9.86
C LYS A 107 10.73 -26.39 -10.91
N GLN A 108 11.74 -25.86 -11.60
CA GLN A 108 12.41 -26.55 -12.71
C GLN A 108 13.68 -27.30 -12.29
N THR A 109 14.04 -27.33 -11.00
CA THR A 109 15.20 -28.11 -10.55
C THR A 109 14.78 -29.58 -10.36
N PRO A 110 15.17 -30.52 -11.25
CA PRO A 110 14.87 -31.94 -11.04
C PRO A 110 15.56 -32.43 -9.76
N PRO A 111 14.95 -33.37 -9.01
CA PRO A 111 15.60 -33.94 -7.84
C PRO A 111 16.94 -34.52 -8.26
N ARG A 112 18.01 -34.21 -7.50
CA ARG A 112 19.29 -34.91 -7.65
C ARG A 112 18.98 -36.38 -7.50
N GLN A 113 19.01 -37.09 -8.62
CA GLN A 113 18.93 -38.54 -8.65
C GLN A 113 20.27 -38.99 -8.09
N ASP A 114 20.32 -39.14 -6.77
CA ASP A 114 21.49 -39.63 -6.06
C ASP A 114 21.84 -40.97 -6.67
N ARG A 115 22.88 -40.92 -7.51
CA ARG A 115 23.44 -42.04 -8.24
C ARG A 115 24.05 -42.97 -7.20
N LYS A 116 23.23 -43.86 -6.65
CA LYS A 116 23.71 -45.02 -5.91
C LYS A 116 24.38 -45.95 -6.92
N LEU A 117 25.71 -45.80 -7.02
CA LEU A 117 26.62 -46.83 -7.52
C LEU A 117 26.94 -47.77 -6.35
#